data_AF-A0A957YYF4-F1
#
_entry.id   AF-A0A957YYF4-F1
#
_cell.length_a   1.000
_cell.length_b   1.000
_cell.length_c   1.000
_cell.angle_alpha   90.00
_cell.angle_beta   90.00
_cell.angle_gamma   90.00
#
_symmetry.space_group_name_H-M   'P 1'
#
loop_
_entity.id
_entity.type
_entity.pdbx_description
1 polymer ?
#
loop_
_entity_poly.entity_id
_entity_poly.type
_entity_poly.pdbx_seq_one_letter_code
_entity_poly.pdbx_strand_id
1 'polypeptide(L)'
;MRIATGCISHETSTFTPVVTPRESFFARYGAVYGTAIIEKFRGTNSPTGGFIEGAEAHGFELIPTIFAAAQPSGPAPRVVFDDLLDELLTGIAAAGTIDGVLLELHGAMVAEGVDDGEGHILAAVRDLVGPATPIVVQLDIHSSISQRMVEMADVLIGRESYPEVDMAARGRECADVLVRILTQGVRPTMALHRLPMIWGMNQVTAHPPMNAAIAELHRIEAQPGVVCGSIATGFPLSDVPDMGSSVYIVTDNDQVLAQRYADELADWIWERRADWQLTMPSTAEALASAEAAGRYPVIFAD
;
A
#
# COMPACT_ATOMS: atom_id res chain seq x y z
N MET A 1 20.88 14.25 -1.89
CA MET A 1 20.41 12.87 -1.63
C MET A 1 19.96 12.28 -2.96
N ARG A 2 20.21 10.99 -3.19
CA ARG A 2 19.84 10.25 -4.40
C ARG A 2 18.94 9.10 -4.00
N ILE A 3 17.68 9.13 -4.40
CA ILE A 3 16.66 8.19 -3.94
C ILE A 3 16.18 7.37 -5.14
N ALA A 4 16.30 6.05 -5.08
CA ALA A 4 15.73 5.19 -6.11
C ALA A 4 14.22 5.04 -5.93
N THR A 5 13.48 4.91 -7.03
CA THR A 5 12.04 4.63 -6.97
C THR A 5 11.55 3.67 -8.04
N GLY A 6 10.49 2.94 -7.73
CA GLY A 6 9.84 2.00 -8.64
C GLY A 6 8.45 1.60 -8.17
N CYS A 7 7.68 1.05 -9.10
CA CYS A 7 6.33 0.55 -8.87
C CYS A 7 6.16 -0.86 -9.46
N ILE A 8 5.72 -1.80 -8.63
CA ILE A 8 5.18 -3.10 -9.02
C ILE A 8 3.90 -3.29 -8.21
N SER A 9 2.76 -3.04 -8.83
CA SER A 9 1.46 -2.99 -8.14
C SER A 9 0.45 -3.89 -8.83
N HIS A 10 -0.12 -4.82 -8.07
CA HIS A 10 -1.21 -5.69 -8.50
C HIS A 10 -2.00 -6.18 -7.29
N GLU A 11 -3.31 -6.20 -7.40
CA GLU A 11 -4.19 -6.82 -6.42
C GLU A 11 -4.59 -8.20 -6.95
N THR A 12 -4.28 -9.26 -6.19
CA THR A 12 -4.53 -10.62 -6.66
C THR A 12 -5.73 -11.26 -6.00
N SER A 13 -6.70 -11.69 -6.81
CA SER A 13 -7.65 -12.72 -6.41
C SER A 13 -7.10 -14.11 -6.69
N THR A 14 -6.83 -14.93 -5.67
CA THR A 14 -6.36 -16.31 -5.91
C THR A 14 -7.49 -17.26 -6.38
N PHE A 15 -8.73 -16.80 -6.30
CA PHE A 15 -9.91 -17.56 -6.73
C PHE A 15 -10.27 -17.35 -8.20
N THR A 16 -9.73 -16.31 -8.85
CA THR A 16 -10.04 -16.04 -10.26
C THR A 16 -9.14 -16.84 -11.20
N PRO A 17 -9.68 -17.45 -12.27
CA PRO A 17 -8.88 -18.12 -13.30
C PRO A 17 -8.29 -17.15 -14.33
N VAL A 18 -8.56 -15.84 -14.21
CA VAL A 18 -8.09 -14.83 -15.16
C VAL A 18 -6.61 -14.57 -14.91
N VAL A 19 -5.76 -15.10 -15.77
CA VAL A 19 -4.30 -14.89 -15.74
C VAL A 19 -3.98 -13.39 -15.85
N THR A 20 -2.93 -12.96 -15.15
CA THR A 20 -2.36 -11.60 -15.24
C THR A 20 -1.12 -11.60 -16.12
N PRO A 21 -1.24 -11.55 -17.46
CA PRO A 21 -0.09 -11.57 -18.34
C PRO A 21 0.69 -10.26 -18.23
N ARG A 22 1.96 -10.27 -18.65
CA ARG A 22 2.88 -9.12 -18.55
C ARG A 22 2.30 -7.83 -19.13
N GLU A 23 1.57 -7.92 -20.23
CA GLU A 23 0.96 -6.76 -20.89
C GLU A 23 -0.01 -6.01 -19.97
N SER A 24 -0.64 -6.70 -19.02
CA SER A 24 -1.58 -6.10 -18.07
C SER A 24 -0.92 -5.07 -17.16
N PHE A 25 0.35 -5.27 -16.79
CA PHE A 25 1.12 -4.35 -15.96
C PHE A 25 1.46 -3.03 -16.66
N PHE A 26 1.33 -2.99 -17.98
CA PHE A 26 1.60 -1.80 -18.80
C PHE A 26 0.34 -1.29 -19.52
N ALA A 27 -0.79 -1.98 -19.42
CA ALA A 27 -2.00 -1.64 -20.17
C ALA A 27 -2.59 -0.27 -19.78
N ARG A 28 -2.58 0.06 -18.48
CA ARG A 28 -3.20 1.29 -17.95
C ARG A 28 -2.35 2.53 -18.19
N TYR A 29 -1.03 2.40 -18.02
CA TYR A 29 -0.11 3.54 -18.01
C TYR A 29 0.92 3.50 -19.14
N GLY A 30 0.90 2.47 -19.98
CA GLY A 30 1.94 2.24 -20.99
C GLY A 30 3.25 1.77 -20.35
N ALA A 31 4.12 1.23 -21.20
CA ALA A 31 5.48 0.91 -20.83
C ALA A 31 6.31 2.21 -20.79
N VAL A 32 6.38 2.83 -19.62
CA VAL A 32 7.19 4.03 -19.37
C VAL A 32 8.41 3.68 -18.54
N TYR A 33 9.57 4.22 -18.94
CA TYR A 33 10.86 3.87 -18.37
C TYR A 33 11.68 5.12 -18.06
N GLY A 34 12.54 5.05 -17.05
CA GLY A 34 13.46 6.13 -16.69
C GLY A 34 12.72 7.45 -16.46
N THR A 35 13.28 8.56 -16.97
CA THR A 35 12.73 9.91 -16.74
C THR A 35 11.31 10.11 -17.26
N ALA A 36 10.84 9.29 -18.22
CA ALA A 36 9.46 9.33 -18.70
C ALA A 36 8.44 8.96 -17.61
N ILE A 37 8.85 8.19 -16.60
CA ILE A 37 8.02 7.92 -15.40
C ILE A 37 7.76 9.23 -14.66
N ILE A 38 8.81 10.03 -14.44
CA ILE A 38 8.71 11.31 -13.73
C ILE A 38 7.81 12.29 -14.48
N GLU A 39 7.98 12.41 -15.80
CA GLU A 39 7.15 13.28 -16.64
C GLU A 39 5.67 12.87 -16.60
N LYS A 40 5.40 11.56 -16.60
CA LYS A 40 4.03 11.02 -16.63
C LYS A 40 3.28 11.22 -15.32
N PHE A 41 3.93 11.00 -14.18
CA PHE A 41 3.25 10.96 -12.87
C PHE A 41 3.33 12.28 -12.09
N ARG A 42 4.14 13.23 -12.54
CA ARG A 42 4.23 14.57 -11.93
C ARG A 42 2.86 15.24 -11.85
N GLY A 43 2.46 15.64 -10.65
CA GLY A 43 1.18 16.30 -10.38
C GLY A 43 -0.05 15.41 -10.52
N THR A 44 0.13 14.10 -10.67
CA THR A 44 -0.99 13.14 -10.64
C THR A 44 -1.30 12.71 -9.22
N ASN A 45 -2.55 12.30 -8.95
CA ASN A 45 -2.92 11.69 -7.68
C ASN A 45 -2.49 10.21 -7.65
N SER A 46 -1.18 9.95 -7.67
CA SER A 46 -0.59 8.63 -7.48
C SER A 46 0.51 8.69 -6.41
N PRO A 47 0.88 7.57 -5.78
CA PRO A 47 2.00 7.53 -4.84
C PRO A 47 3.30 8.03 -5.46
N THR A 48 3.61 7.58 -6.69
CA THR A 48 4.75 8.09 -7.48
C THR A 48 4.65 9.61 -7.72
N GLY A 49 3.46 10.15 -7.97
CA GLY A 49 3.24 11.60 -8.05
C GLY A 49 3.61 12.32 -6.75
N GLY A 50 3.25 11.74 -5.60
CA GLY A 50 3.65 12.20 -4.27
C GLY A 50 5.16 12.12 -4.02
N PHE A 51 5.83 11.04 -4.48
CA PHE A 51 7.30 10.93 -4.40
C PHE A 51 8.00 12.03 -5.18
N ILE A 52 7.49 12.36 -6.38
CA ILE A 52 8.01 13.44 -7.23
C ILE A 52 7.84 14.79 -6.55
N GLU A 53 6.66 15.06 -5.97
CA GLU A 53 6.42 16.28 -5.20
C GLU A 53 7.37 16.39 -4.00
N GLY A 54 7.59 15.28 -3.28
CA GLY A 54 8.55 15.22 -2.18
C GLY A 54 10.00 15.49 -2.63
N ALA A 55 10.39 14.94 -3.78
CA ALA A 55 11.71 15.19 -4.37
C ALA A 55 11.96 16.67 -4.64
N GLU A 56 10.96 17.35 -5.20
CA GLU A 56 10.99 18.79 -5.47
C GLU A 56 11.03 19.62 -4.19
N ALA A 57 10.22 19.25 -3.20
CA ALA A 57 10.13 19.97 -1.94
C ALA A 57 11.43 19.87 -1.11
N HIS A 58 12.10 18.71 -1.12
CA HIS A 58 13.31 18.45 -0.33
C HIS A 58 14.62 18.55 -1.13
N GLY A 59 14.54 18.76 -2.44
CA GLY A 59 15.70 18.94 -3.31
C GLY A 59 16.59 17.69 -3.47
N PHE A 60 16.00 16.49 -3.43
CA PHE A 60 16.72 15.25 -3.72
C PHE A 60 16.53 14.79 -5.17
N GLU A 61 17.50 14.05 -5.69
CA GLU A 61 17.39 13.41 -7.01
C GLU A 61 16.55 12.13 -6.87
N LEU A 62 15.41 12.08 -7.53
CA LEU A 62 14.57 10.88 -7.62
C LEU A 62 14.94 10.10 -8.90
N ILE A 63 15.43 8.88 -8.73
CA ILE A 63 15.97 8.03 -9.80
C ILE A 63 14.93 6.94 -10.12
N PRO A 64 14.15 7.09 -11.20
CA PRO A 64 13.11 6.14 -11.57
C PRO A 64 13.69 4.85 -12.16
N THR A 65 13.05 3.73 -11.86
CA THR A 65 13.41 2.40 -12.38
C THR A 65 12.33 1.89 -13.33
N ILE A 66 11.35 1.13 -12.81
CA ILE A 66 10.19 0.60 -13.51
C ILE A 66 8.89 1.18 -12.93
N PHE A 67 7.88 1.31 -13.78
CA PHE A 67 6.50 1.48 -13.34
C PHE A 67 5.62 0.40 -14.00
N ALA A 68 5.20 -0.58 -13.20
CA ALA A 68 4.41 -1.73 -13.62
C ALA A 68 3.19 -1.86 -12.70
N ALA A 69 2.00 -1.55 -13.21
CA ALA A 69 0.75 -1.59 -12.44
C ALA A 69 -0.37 -2.24 -13.23
N ALA A 70 -0.79 -3.43 -12.78
CA ALA A 70 -1.88 -4.19 -13.38
C ALA A 70 -3.21 -3.93 -12.64
N GLN A 71 -4.32 -4.06 -13.38
CA GLN A 71 -5.65 -4.11 -12.78
C GLN A 71 -5.82 -5.39 -11.96
N PRO A 72 -6.74 -5.45 -10.97
CA PRO A 72 -6.99 -6.64 -10.19
C PRO A 72 -7.37 -7.86 -11.06
N SER A 73 -6.72 -9.00 -10.80
CA SER A 73 -6.93 -10.25 -11.54
C SER A 73 -6.27 -11.44 -10.81
N GLY A 74 -6.03 -12.56 -11.47
CA GLY A 74 -5.47 -13.77 -10.86
C GLY A 74 -3.97 -13.66 -10.57
N PRO A 75 -3.37 -14.67 -9.93
CA PRO A 75 -1.95 -14.62 -9.60
C PRO A 75 -1.08 -14.26 -10.80
N ALA A 76 -0.09 -13.40 -10.57
CA ALA A 76 0.90 -13.08 -11.58
C ALA A 76 1.68 -14.37 -11.92
N PRO A 77 1.80 -14.75 -13.21
CA PRO A 77 2.64 -15.86 -13.59
C PRO A 77 4.05 -15.66 -13.06
N ARG A 78 4.67 -16.73 -12.55
CA ARG A 78 5.95 -16.61 -11.83
C ARG A 78 7.02 -15.87 -12.65
N VAL A 79 7.13 -16.23 -13.93
CA VAL A 79 8.06 -15.60 -14.88
C VAL A 79 7.82 -14.09 -15.04
N VAL A 80 6.57 -13.65 -15.04
CA VAL A 80 6.23 -12.22 -15.18
C VAL A 80 6.65 -11.47 -13.92
N PHE A 81 6.35 -12.02 -12.75
CA PHE A 81 6.77 -11.43 -11.48
C PHE A 81 8.29 -11.33 -11.37
N ASP A 82 9.02 -12.41 -11.68
CA ASP A 82 10.48 -12.44 -11.64
C ASP A 82 11.09 -11.42 -12.63
N ASP A 83 10.58 -11.33 -13.86
CA ASP A 83 11.06 -10.37 -14.86
C ASP A 83 10.87 -8.91 -14.39
N LEU A 84 9.71 -8.57 -13.82
CA LEU A 84 9.42 -7.22 -13.32
C LEU A 84 10.31 -6.87 -12.12
N LEU A 85 10.54 -7.83 -11.22
CA LEU A 85 11.46 -7.68 -10.11
C LEU A 85 12.90 -7.47 -10.59
N ASP A 86 13.36 -8.27 -11.55
CA ASP A 86 14.71 -8.12 -12.12
C ASP A 86 14.90 -6.75 -12.78
N GLU A 87 13.88 -6.19 -13.43
CA GLU A 87 13.91 -4.83 -13.98
C GLU A 87 14.01 -3.75 -12.88
N LEU A 88 13.24 -3.89 -11.80
CA LEU A 88 13.34 -3.02 -10.62
C LEU A 88 14.76 -3.05 -10.03
N LEU A 89 15.28 -4.25 -9.75
CA LEU A 89 16.60 -4.44 -9.15
C LEU A 89 17.72 -3.94 -10.07
N THR A 90 17.63 -4.21 -11.38
CA THR A 90 18.59 -3.71 -12.37
C THR A 90 18.60 -2.18 -12.40
N GLY A 91 17.42 -1.55 -12.36
CA GLY A 91 17.30 -0.09 -12.28
C GLY A 91 17.93 0.49 -11.02
N ILE A 92 17.67 -0.12 -9.86
CA ILE A 92 18.27 0.29 -8.57
C ILE A 92 19.80 0.15 -8.63
N ALA A 93 20.31 -0.98 -9.13
CA ALA A 93 21.75 -1.21 -9.25
C ALA A 93 22.43 -0.20 -10.20
N ALA A 94 21.78 0.12 -11.33
CA ALA A 94 22.28 1.09 -12.30
C ALA A 94 22.32 2.54 -11.76
N ALA A 95 21.53 2.86 -10.73
CA ALA A 95 21.57 4.17 -10.07
C ALA A 95 22.92 4.43 -9.36
N GLY A 96 23.69 3.37 -9.06
CA GLY A 96 24.95 3.45 -8.33
C GLY A 96 24.71 3.74 -6.85
N THR A 97 25.49 4.64 -6.25
CA THR A 97 25.32 5.00 -4.84
C THR A 97 24.04 5.80 -4.63
N ILE A 98 23.10 5.21 -3.89
CA ILE A 98 21.83 5.83 -3.47
C ILE A 98 21.79 5.94 -1.94
N ASP A 99 21.00 6.89 -1.45
CA ASP A 99 20.80 7.16 -0.03
C ASP A 99 19.51 6.52 0.52
N GLY A 100 18.58 6.11 -0.35
CA GLY A 100 17.31 5.52 0.08
C GLY A 100 16.47 5.02 -1.09
N VAL A 101 15.36 4.35 -0.78
CA VAL A 101 14.42 3.78 -1.76
C VAL A 101 12.98 4.16 -1.39
N LEU A 102 12.21 4.62 -2.38
CA LEU A 102 10.76 4.84 -2.31
C LEU A 102 10.05 3.87 -3.26
N LEU A 103 9.20 2.97 -2.73
CA LEU A 103 8.44 2.03 -3.55
C LEU A 103 6.95 2.30 -3.49
N GLU A 104 6.28 2.21 -4.64
CA GLU A 104 4.83 2.10 -4.75
C GLU A 104 4.48 0.64 -4.97
N LEU A 105 3.87 0.01 -3.98
CA LEU A 105 3.40 -1.37 -4.04
C LEU A 105 1.91 -1.42 -3.70
N HIS A 106 1.21 -2.49 -4.04
CA HIS A 106 -0.19 -2.65 -3.63
C HIS A 106 -0.30 -3.14 -2.19
N GLY A 107 0.45 -4.19 -1.85
CA GLY A 107 0.38 -4.91 -0.58
C GLY A 107 -0.54 -6.13 -0.61
N ALA A 108 -1.05 -6.54 -1.77
CA ALA A 108 -1.93 -7.71 -1.91
C ALA A 108 -1.62 -8.52 -3.18
N MET A 109 -0.37 -8.45 -3.66
CA MET A 109 0.04 -9.18 -4.84
C MET A 109 0.43 -10.61 -4.47
N VAL A 110 -0.12 -11.57 -5.22
CA VAL A 110 0.27 -12.97 -5.18
C VAL A 110 0.83 -13.33 -6.55
N ALA A 111 1.98 -13.97 -6.57
CA ALA A 111 2.52 -14.59 -7.77
C ALA A 111 2.48 -16.12 -7.63
N GLU A 112 2.52 -16.84 -8.75
CA GLU A 112 2.55 -18.30 -8.72
C GLU A 112 3.73 -18.81 -7.87
N GLY A 113 3.42 -19.48 -6.76
CA GLY A 113 4.41 -19.98 -5.80
C GLY A 113 5.01 -18.93 -4.87
N VAL A 114 4.44 -17.72 -4.80
CA VAL A 114 4.82 -16.63 -3.89
C VAL A 114 3.57 -15.97 -3.32
N ASP A 115 3.19 -16.35 -2.11
CA ASP A 115 1.98 -15.86 -1.42
C ASP A 115 2.09 -14.38 -1.02
N ASP A 116 3.30 -13.91 -0.70
CA ASP A 116 3.62 -12.54 -0.30
C ASP A 116 4.55 -11.90 -1.34
N GLY A 117 3.95 -11.33 -2.40
CA GLY A 117 4.67 -10.70 -3.49
C GLY A 117 5.49 -9.49 -3.04
N GLU A 118 4.89 -8.63 -2.20
CA GLU A 118 5.54 -7.43 -1.70
C GLU A 118 6.69 -7.74 -0.74
N GLY A 119 6.53 -8.65 0.21
CA GLY A 119 7.63 -9.06 1.09
C GLY A 119 8.76 -9.74 0.32
N HIS A 120 8.46 -10.42 -0.80
CA HIS A 120 9.48 -10.94 -1.71
C HIS A 120 10.26 -9.82 -2.40
N ILE A 121 9.57 -8.82 -2.96
CA ILE A 121 10.20 -7.63 -3.56
C ILE A 121 11.08 -6.92 -2.52
N LEU A 122 10.54 -6.66 -1.33
CA LEU A 122 11.26 -5.91 -0.29
C LEU A 122 12.51 -6.63 0.19
N ALA A 123 12.47 -7.95 0.33
CA ALA A 123 13.66 -8.74 0.66
C ALA A 123 14.73 -8.64 -0.44
N ALA A 124 14.35 -8.76 -1.71
CA ALA A 124 15.30 -8.66 -2.81
C ALA A 124 15.91 -7.26 -2.93
N VAL A 125 15.11 -6.21 -2.72
CA VAL A 125 15.60 -4.83 -2.66
C VAL A 125 16.54 -4.64 -1.48
N ARG A 126 16.19 -5.14 -0.28
CA ARG A 126 17.02 -5.09 0.93
C ARG A 126 18.37 -5.77 0.71
N ASP A 127 18.40 -6.94 0.10
CA ASP A 127 19.63 -7.67 -0.22
C ASP A 127 20.54 -6.86 -1.17
N LEU A 128 19.95 -6.13 -2.12
CA LEU A 128 20.67 -5.29 -3.07
C LEU A 128 21.24 -4.01 -2.42
N VAL A 129 20.44 -3.29 -1.64
CA VAL A 129 20.81 -1.95 -1.12
C VAL A 129 21.48 -1.99 0.25
N GLY A 130 21.44 -3.14 0.93
CA GLY A 130 22.01 -3.36 2.25
C GLY A 130 21.16 -2.80 3.41
N PRO A 131 21.54 -3.13 4.65
CA PRO A 131 20.74 -2.80 5.85
C PRO A 131 20.78 -1.33 6.26
N ALA A 132 21.71 -0.53 5.71
CA ALA A 132 21.86 0.88 6.07
C ALA A 132 21.03 1.83 5.20
N THR A 133 20.56 1.37 4.04
CA THR A 133 19.81 2.18 3.08
C THR A 133 18.32 2.09 3.41
N PRO A 134 17.65 3.17 3.85
CA PRO A 134 16.24 3.11 4.20
C PRO A 134 15.33 2.80 3.00
N ILE A 135 14.35 1.93 3.22
CA ILE A 135 13.29 1.57 2.27
C ILE A 135 11.95 2.00 2.85
N VAL A 136 11.28 2.92 2.16
CA VAL A 136 9.94 3.41 2.53
C VAL A 136 8.96 3.07 1.42
N VAL A 137 7.80 2.54 1.80
CA VAL A 137 6.83 1.94 0.87
C VAL A 137 5.45 2.55 1.06
N GLN A 138 4.83 2.96 -0.04
CA GLN A 138 3.40 3.28 -0.06
C GLN A 138 2.60 2.02 -0.41
N LEU A 139 1.52 1.75 0.33
CA LEU A 139 0.65 0.58 0.16
C LEU A 139 -0.83 0.97 0.03
N ASP A 140 -1.63 0.07 -0.54
CA ASP A 140 -3.08 0.18 -0.56
C ASP A 140 -3.71 -0.09 0.82
N ILE A 141 -4.92 0.43 1.05
CA ILE A 141 -5.69 0.12 2.28
C ILE A 141 -6.11 -1.35 2.33
N HIS A 142 -6.31 -2.02 1.19
CA HIS A 142 -6.63 -3.44 1.10
C HIS A 142 -5.40 -4.36 1.18
N SER A 143 -4.25 -3.84 1.60
CA SER A 143 -3.04 -4.64 1.76
C SER A 143 -3.20 -5.76 2.81
N SER A 144 -2.62 -6.93 2.54
CA SER A 144 -2.48 -8.05 3.47
C SER A 144 -1.06 -8.03 4.02
N ILE A 145 -0.85 -7.35 5.15
CA ILE A 145 0.50 -7.09 5.67
C ILE A 145 1.11 -8.34 6.29
N SER A 146 2.23 -8.78 5.72
CA SER A 146 3.02 -9.89 6.25
C SER A 146 4.07 -9.41 7.26
N GLN A 147 4.52 -10.34 8.11
CA GLN A 147 5.66 -10.10 9.00
C GLN A 147 6.94 -9.81 8.20
N ARG A 148 7.09 -10.41 7.01
CA ARG A 148 8.25 -10.20 6.14
C ARG A 148 8.31 -8.77 5.60
N MET A 149 7.18 -8.18 5.23
CA MET A 149 7.13 -6.77 4.82
C MET A 149 7.64 -5.85 5.94
N VAL A 150 7.24 -6.13 7.18
CA VAL A 150 7.65 -5.37 8.37
C VAL A 150 9.13 -5.47 8.66
N GLU A 151 9.73 -6.64 8.41
CA GLU A 151 11.16 -6.86 8.65
C GLU A 151 12.05 -6.27 7.55
N MET A 152 11.56 -6.22 6.31
CA MET A 152 12.38 -5.82 5.16
C MET A 152 12.33 -4.32 4.84
N ALA A 153 11.19 -3.66 5.10
CA ALA A 153 11.03 -2.21 4.97
C ALA A 153 11.37 -1.49 6.28
N ASP A 154 11.84 -0.24 6.19
CA ASP A 154 12.01 0.62 7.37
C ASP A 154 10.68 1.27 7.76
N VAL A 155 9.85 1.62 6.76
CA VAL A 155 8.53 2.25 6.95
C VAL A 155 7.57 1.76 5.88
N LEU A 156 6.39 1.35 6.30
CA LEU A 156 5.22 1.14 5.43
C LEU A 156 4.20 2.25 5.73
N ILE A 157 3.59 2.82 4.69
CA ILE A 157 2.52 3.83 4.81
C ILE A 157 1.36 3.42 3.91
N GLY A 158 0.23 3.10 4.52
CA GLY A 158 -1.02 2.75 3.84
C GLY A 158 -1.81 3.97 3.38
N ARG A 159 -2.77 3.75 2.48
CA ARG A 159 -3.83 4.73 2.18
C ARG A 159 -4.78 4.81 3.36
N GLU A 160 -5.27 6.01 3.66
CA GLU A 160 -6.28 6.21 4.70
C GLU A 160 -7.69 6.37 4.12
N SER A 161 -7.82 6.47 2.79
CA SER A 161 -9.09 6.68 2.12
C SER A 161 -9.52 5.52 1.22
N TYR A 162 -10.80 5.19 1.30
CA TYR A 162 -11.54 4.40 0.32
C TYR A 162 -12.90 5.07 0.04
N PRO A 163 -13.27 5.34 -1.23
CA PRO A 163 -12.42 5.25 -2.42
C PRO A 163 -11.13 6.09 -2.29
N GLU A 164 -10.06 5.63 -2.93
CA GLU A 164 -8.72 6.17 -2.74
C GLU A 164 -8.58 7.55 -3.40
N VAL A 165 -8.53 8.58 -2.58
CA VAL A 165 -8.35 9.97 -3.01
C VAL A 165 -7.09 10.61 -2.42
N ASP A 166 -6.41 9.95 -1.49
CA ASP A 166 -5.22 10.44 -0.78
C ASP A 166 -3.89 9.88 -1.29
N MET A 167 -3.88 9.18 -2.43
CA MET A 167 -2.69 8.51 -2.98
C MET A 167 -1.43 9.38 -3.05
N ALA A 168 -1.52 10.58 -3.63
CA ALA A 168 -0.36 11.48 -3.72
C ALA A 168 0.05 12.06 -2.37
N ALA A 169 -0.92 12.32 -1.46
CA ALA A 169 -0.62 12.81 -0.12
C ALA A 169 0.17 11.76 0.68
N ARG A 170 -0.23 10.49 0.60
CA ARG A 170 0.48 9.36 1.23
C ARG A 170 1.85 9.12 0.60
N GLY A 171 1.96 9.21 -0.73
CA GLY A 171 3.26 9.17 -1.41
C GLY A 171 4.19 10.30 -0.96
N ARG A 172 3.66 11.52 -0.82
CA ARG A 172 4.42 12.67 -0.32
C ARG A 172 4.91 12.45 1.12
N GLU A 173 4.05 11.88 1.96
CA GLU A 173 4.39 11.51 3.34
C GLU A 173 5.56 10.52 3.40
N CYS A 174 5.60 9.52 2.52
CA CYS A 174 6.75 8.60 2.42
C CYS A 174 8.07 9.35 2.17
N ALA A 175 8.07 10.33 1.26
CA ALA A 175 9.25 11.13 0.96
C ALA A 175 9.64 12.02 2.17
N ASP A 176 8.67 12.62 2.85
CA ASP A 176 8.90 13.42 4.06
C ASP A 176 9.52 12.57 5.18
N VAL A 177 9.00 11.36 5.42
CA VAL A 177 9.54 10.42 6.42
C VAL A 177 10.94 9.97 6.05
N LEU A 178 11.18 9.60 4.79
CA LEU A 178 12.52 9.21 4.31
C LEU A 178 13.56 10.32 4.56
N VAL A 179 13.21 11.57 4.29
CA VAL A 179 14.11 12.71 4.54
C VAL A 179 14.36 12.90 6.04
N ARG A 180 13.37 12.68 6.91
CA ARG A 180 13.57 12.72 8.38
C ARG A 180 14.56 11.63 8.83
N ILE A 181 14.48 10.42 8.27
CA ILE A 181 15.44 9.34 8.55
C ILE A 181 16.86 9.80 8.17
N LEU A 182 17.03 10.31 6.96
CA LEU A 182 18.34 10.65 6.40
C LEU A 182 18.98 11.90 7.01
N THR A 183 18.18 12.89 7.43
CA THR A 183 18.70 14.22 7.80
C THR A 183 18.49 14.58 9.27
N GLN A 184 17.54 13.95 9.95
CA GLN A 184 17.17 14.26 11.33
C GLN A 184 17.50 13.11 12.30
N GLY A 185 17.90 11.95 11.77
CA GLY A 185 18.31 10.80 12.57
C GLY A 185 17.14 10.05 13.22
N VAL A 186 15.92 10.18 12.67
CA VAL A 186 14.79 9.33 13.03
C VAL A 186 15.17 7.87 12.75
N ARG A 187 14.88 6.97 13.69
CA ARG A 187 15.14 5.53 13.55
C ARG A 187 13.81 4.79 13.64
N PRO A 188 13.14 4.55 12.50
CA PRO A 188 11.85 3.89 12.49
C PRO A 188 11.89 2.54 13.22
N THR A 189 10.85 2.24 13.97
CA THR A 189 10.61 0.94 14.59
C THR A 189 9.13 0.64 14.46
N MET A 190 8.82 -0.49 13.83
CA MET A 190 7.45 -0.83 13.43
C MET A 190 6.92 -2.00 14.25
N ALA A 191 5.63 -1.93 14.60
CA ALA A 191 4.88 -3.04 15.18
C ALA A 191 3.68 -3.33 14.30
N LEU A 192 3.36 -4.62 14.15
CA LEU A 192 2.22 -5.13 13.39
C LEU A 192 1.31 -5.90 14.34
N HIS A 193 0.02 -5.61 14.28
CA HIS A 193 -1.01 -6.41 14.92
C HIS A 193 -2.01 -6.90 13.87
N ARG A 194 -2.08 -8.22 13.69
CA ARG A 194 -3.03 -8.87 12.78
C ARG A 194 -4.32 -9.20 13.51
N LEU A 195 -5.46 -8.79 12.95
CA LEU A 195 -6.76 -9.09 13.51
C LEU A 195 -7.32 -10.39 12.91
N PRO A 196 -7.94 -11.28 13.70
CA PRO A 196 -8.53 -12.51 13.20
C PRO A 196 -9.92 -12.23 12.57
N MET A 197 -9.99 -11.31 11.61
CA MET A 197 -11.20 -10.97 10.86
C MET A 197 -10.94 -10.62 9.40
N ILE A 198 -12.01 -10.78 8.61
CA ILE A 198 -12.14 -10.20 7.28
C ILE A 198 -12.99 -8.94 7.40
N TRP A 199 -12.50 -7.83 6.86
CA TRP A 199 -13.27 -6.59 6.80
C TRP A 199 -14.37 -6.71 5.73
N GLY A 200 -15.61 -6.38 6.10
CA GLY A 200 -16.72 -6.40 5.15
C GLY A 200 -16.61 -5.30 4.10
N MET A 201 -17.59 -5.20 3.19
CA MET A 201 -17.56 -4.20 2.11
C MET A 201 -17.89 -2.77 2.55
N ASN A 202 -18.19 -2.55 3.84
CA ASN A 202 -18.53 -1.23 4.38
C ASN A 202 -17.28 -0.38 4.64
N GLN A 203 -16.53 -0.07 3.58
CA GLN A 203 -15.19 0.52 3.68
C GLN A 203 -15.13 2.01 3.32
N VAL A 204 -16.26 2.67 3.00
CA VAL A 204 -16.25 4.08 2.62
C VAL A 204 -15.81 4.97 3.80
N THR A 205 -14.55 5.39 3.76
CA THR A 205 -13.86 6.16 4.81
C THR A 205 -14.45 7.54 5.09
N ALA A 206 -15.20 8.11 4.14
CA ALA A 206 -15.92 9.37 4.34
C ALA A 206 -17.16 9.23 5.24
N HIS A 207 -17.58 8.01 5.57
CA HIS A 207 -18.81 7.73 6.31
C HIS A 207 -18.56 6.84 7.54
N PRO A 208 -19.44 6.91 8.56
CA PRO A 208 -19.44 5.93 9.63
C PRO A 208 -19.72 4.51 9.07
N PRO A 209 -19.07 3.48 9.61
CA PRO A 209 -18.20 3.52 10.79
C PRO A 209 -16.71 3.80 10.46
N MET A 210 -16.31 3.79 9.18
CA MET A 210 -14.90 3.88 8.79
C MET A 210 -14.24 5.22 9.14
N ASN A 211 -14.98 6.33 9.05
CA ASN A 211 -14.45 7.63 9.45
C ASN A 211 -14.00 7.66 10.93
N ALA A 212 -14.62 6.85 11.80
CA ALA A 212 -14.24 6.73 13.19
C ALA A 212 -12.95 5.92 13.37
N ALA A 213 -12.74 4.89 12.54
CA ALA A 213 -11.49 4.12 12.53
C ALA A 213 -10.31 4.99 12.09
N ILE A 214 -10.48 5.81 11.04
CA ILE A 214 -9.46 6.75 10.58
C ILE A 214 -9.21 7.85 11.63
N ALA A 215 -10.25 8.38 12.27
CA ALA A 215 -10.08 9.34 13.36
C ALA A 215 -9.31 8.76 14.57
N GLU A 216 -9.52 7.48 14.87
CA GLU A 216 -8.79 6.79 15.93
C GLU A 216 -7.32 6.56 15.57
N LEU A 217 -7.03 6.21 14.30
CA LEU A 217 -5.66 6.19 13.78
C LEU A 217 -4.99 7.56 13.94
N HIS A 218 -5.63 8.65 13.50
CA HIS A 218 -5.07 10.01 13.62
C HIS A 218 -4.82 10.42 15.07
N ARG A 219 -5.66 9.98 16.02
CA ARG A 219 -5.44 10.22 17.45
C ARG A 219 -4.15 9.57 17.95
N ILE A 220 -3.84 8.38 17.45
CA ILE A 220 -2.59 7.66 17.75
C ILE A 220 -1.40 8.33 17.07
N GLU A 221 -1.51 8.73 15.81
CA GLU A 221 -0.44 9.41 15.08
C GLU A 221 -0.06 10.76 15.70
N ALA A 222 -1.01 11.43 16.34
CA ALA A 222 -0.76 12.66 17.09
C ALA A 222 0.04 12.44 18.39
N GLN A 223 0.29 11.20 18.81
CA GLN A 223 1.01 10.92 20.06
C GLN A 223 2.52 11.15 19.91
N PRO A 224 3.20 11.70 20.92
CA PRO A 224 4.65 11.85 20.90
C PRO A 224 5.37 10.51 20.66
N GLY A 225 6.36 10.53 19.78
CA GLY A 225 7.17 9.36 19.43
C GLY A 225 6.60 8.50 18.30
N VAL A 226 5.35 8.72 17.86
CA VAL A 226 4.79 8.10 16.66
C VAL A 226 5.27 8.84 15.42
N VAL A 227 5.73 8.09 14.42
CA VAL A 227 6.18 8.61 13.13
C VAL A 227 5.03 8.64 12.12
N CYS A 228 4.30 7.53 12.01
CA CYS A 228 3.10 7.33 11.21
C CYS A 228 2.42 6.02 11.65
N GLY A 229 1.20 5.78 11.20
CA GLY A 229 0.49 4.52 11.38
C GLY A 229 -0.44 4.23 10.22
N SER A 230 -1.01 3.03 10.17
CA SER A 230 -1.97 2.68 9.13
C SER A 230 -2.88 1.54 9.55
N ILE A 231 -4.07 1.52 8.93
CA ILE A 231 -5.03 0.43 9.00
C ILE A 231 -5.03 -0.25 7.63
N ALA A 232 -4.79 -1.55 7.61
CA ALA A 232 -4.97 -2.41 6.45
C ALA A 232 -6.29 -3.19 6.62
N THR A 233 -7.28 -2.92 5.79
CA THR A 233 -8.56 -3.66 5.81
C THR A 233 -8.41 -5.07 5.26
N GLY A 234 -7.39 -5.30 4.42
CA GLY A 234 -7.06 -6.57 3.80
C GLY A 234 -7.91 -6.89 2.58
N PHE A 235 -7.33 -7.62 1.63
CA PHE A 235 -8.03 -8.08 0.44
C PHE A 235 -8.58 -9.49 0.66
N PRO A 236 -9.91 -9.69 0.74
CA PRO A 236 -10.49 -10.95 1.19
C PRO A 236 -10.51 -12.06 0.13
N LEU A 237 -10.20 -11.74 -1.13
CA LEU A 237 -10.28 -12.70 -2.24
C LEU A 237 -8.93 -13.38 -2.53
N SER A 238 -8.07 -13.51 -1.53
CA SER A 238 -6.81 -14.26 -1.58
C SER A 238 -6.73 -15.33 -0.49
N ASP A 239 -6.33 -16.53 -0.87
CA ASP A 239 -6.07 -17.67 0.02
C ASP A 239 -4.58 -17.74 0.33
N VAL A 240 -4.13 -16.87 1.24
CA VAL A 240 -2.72 -16.74 1.65
C VAL A 240 -2.59 -16.69 3.18
N PRO A 241 -1.44 -17.08 3.76
CA PRO A 241 -1.27 -17.16 5.22
C PRO A 241 -1.51 -15.83 5.96
N ASP A 242 -1.17 -14.71 5.33
CA ASP A 242 -1.27 -13.36 5.90
C ASP A 242 -2.56 -12.62 5.50
N MET A 243 -3.54 -13.32 4.91
CA MET A 243 -4.85 -12.74 4.59
C MET A 243 -5.52 -12.23 5.88
N GLY A 244 -6.03 -11.00 5.83
CA GLY A 244 -6.86 -10.43 6.89
C GLY A 244 -6.55 -8.97 7.17
N SER A 245 -7.34 -8.39 8.07
CA SER A 245 -7.12 -7.01 8.50
C SER A 245 -5.94 -6.90 9.46
N SER A 246 -5.22 -5.80 9.41
CA SER A 246 -4.11 -5.54 10.31
C SER A 246 -3.95 -4.04 10.59
N VAL A 247 -3.19 -3.72 11.64
CA VAL A 247 -2.75 -2.37 11.93
C VAL A 247 -1.25 -2.38 12.13
N TYR A 248 -0.59 -1.32 11.68
CA TYR A 248 0.85 -1.18 11.88
C TYR A 248 1.19 0.25 12.26
N ILE A 249 2.04 0.38 13.28
CA ILE A 249 2.45 1.65 13.87
C ILE A 249 3.97 1.76 13.80
N VAL A 250 4.46 2.91 13.34
CA VAL A 250 5.88 3.24 13.29
C VAL A 250 6.20 4.28 14.34
N THR A 251 7.25 4.07 15.10
CA THR A 251 7.76 4.99 16.12
C THR A 251 9.22 5.34 15.88
N ASP A 252 9.71 6.36 16.58
CA ASP A 252 11.14 6.68 16.60
C ASP A 252 11.85 5.89 17.70
N ASN A 253 12.41 4.75 17.31
CA ASN A 253 13.25 3.87 18.14
C ASN A 253 12.60 3.33 19.42
N ASP A 254 11.29 3.07 19.41
CA ASP A 254 10.55 2.57 20.57
C ASP A 254 9.58 1.44 20.21
N GLN A 255 10.11 0.21 20.15
CA GLN A 255 9.31 -0.99 19.85
C GLN A 255 8.15 -1.20 20.82
N VAL A 256 8.31 -0.82 22.10
CA VAL A 256 7.28 -1.01 23.12
C VAL A 256 6.13 -0.04 22.87
N LEU A 257 6.45 1.21 22.51
CA LEU A 257 5.46 2.21 22.13
C LEU A 257 4.72 1.82 20.85
N ALA A 258 5.45 1.35 19.83
CA ALA A 258 4.85 0.89 18.58
C ALA A 258 3.85 -0.24 18.84
N GLN A 259 4.25 -1.27 19.60
CA GLN A 259 3.39 -2.40 19.90
C GLN A 259 2.17 -1.97 20.72
N ARG A 260 2.35 -1.10 21.73
CA ARG A 260 1.25 -0.62 22.56
C ARG A 260 0.15 0.03 21.71
N TYR A 261 0.52 0.90 20.78
CA TYR A 261 -0.46 1.59 19.94
C TYR A 261 -1.04 0.69 18.83
N ALA A 262 -0.26 -0.26 18.32
CA ALA A 262 -0.80 -1.27 17.42
C ALA A 262 -1.86 -2.13 18.13
N ASP A 263 -1.59 -2.57 19.36
CA ASP A 263 -2.54 -3.33 20.18
C ASP A 263 -3.78 -2.48 20.52
N GLU A 264 -3.60 -1.22 20.93
CA GLU A 264 -4.69 -0.30 21.26
C GLU A 264 -5.65 -0.08 20.08
N LEU A 265 -5.10 0.18 18.88
CA LEU A 265 -5.92 0.36 17.68
C LEU A 265 -6.60 -0.95 17.25
N ALA A 266 -5.87 -2.07 17.29
CA ALA A 266 -6.40 -3.37 16.94
C ALA A 266 -7.55 -3.79 17.86
N ASP A 267 -7.39 -3.63 19.18
CA ASP A 267 -8.43 -3.92 20.16
C ASP A 267 -9.67 -3.05 19.91
N TRP A 268 -9.47 -1.75 19.66
CA TRP A 268 -10.57 -0.84 19.34
C TRP A 268 -11.36 -1.28 18.10
N ILE A 269 -10.66 -1.70 17.05
CA ILE A 269 -11.25 -2.21 15.80
C ILE A 269 -11.96 -3.55 16.05
N TRP A 270 -11.33 -4.47 16.78
CA TRP A 270 -11.84 -5.81 17.04
C TRP A 270 -13.13 -5.79 17.89
N GLU A 271 -13.21 -4.91 18.88
CA GLU A 271 -14.41 -4.70 19.68
C GLU A 271 -15.61 -4.27 18.84
N ARG A 272 -15.36 -3.58 17.72
CA ARG A 272 -16.36 -3.08 16.76
C ARG A 272 -16.52 -3.95 15.52
N ARG A 273 -16.02 -5.19 15.53
CA ARG A 273 -16.03 -6.10 14.37
C ARG A 273 -17.39 -6.31 13.69
N ALA A 274 -18.49 -6.13 14.41
CA ALA A 274 -19.83 -6.23 13.86
C ALA A 274 -20.21 -5.03 12.97
N ASP A 275 -19.64 -3.85 13.24
CA ASP A 275 -19.96 -2.60 12.52
C ASP A 275 -19.36 -2.58 11.10
N TRP A 276 -18.27 -3.33 10.89
CA TRP A 276 -17.57 -3.43 9.61
C TRP A 276 -18.31 -4.27 8.56
N GLN A 277 -19.39 -4.95 8.97
CA GLN A 277 -20.18 -5.82 8.09
C GLN A 277 -21.42 -5.08 7.59
N LEU A 278 -21.70 -5.20 6.29
CA LEU A 278 -22.90 -4.64 5.67
C LEU A 278 -23.70 -5.75 5.01
N THR A 279 -25.00 -5.81 5.30
CA THR A 279 -25.93 -6.64 4.55
C THR A 279 -26.31 -5.91 3.27
N MET A 280 -25.94 -6.48 2.12
CA MET A 280 -26.32 -5.96 0.81
C MET A 280 -27.74 -6.41 0.46
N PRO A 281 -28.58 -5.53 -0.12
CA PRO A 281 -29.88 -5.95 -0.65
C PRO A 281 -29.69 -6.90 -1.82
N SER A 282 -30.62 -7.82 -2.02
CA SER A 282 -30.66 -8.63 -3.23
C SER A 282 -30.91 -7.74 -4.46
N THR A 283 -30.51 -8.21 -5.65
CA THR A 283 -30.77 -7.50 -6.92
C THR A 283 -32.26 -7.18 -7.09
N ALA A 284 -33.15 -8.09 -6.68
CA ALA A 284 -34.60 -7.87 -6.75
C ALA A 284 -35.06 -6.71 -5.84
N GLU A 285 -34.55 -6.65 -4.61
CA GLU A 285 -34.86 -5.56 -3.67
C GLU A 285 -34.27 -4.23 -4.15
N ALA A 286 -33.05 -4.24 -4.68
CA ALA A 286 -32.39 -3.05 -5.22
C ALA A 286 -33.16 -2.49 -6.44
N LEU A 287 -33.63 -3.35 -7.35
CA LEU A 287 -34.45 -2.94 -8.50
C LEU A 287 -35.81 -2.37 -8.08
N ALA A 288 -36.51 -3.03 -7.15
CA ALA A 288 -37.79 -2.55 -6.65
C ALA A 288 -37.66 -1.18 -5.95
N SER A 289 -36.59 -0.99 -5.17
CA SER A 289 -36.27 0.29 -4.54
C SER A 289 -35.99 1.39 -5.57
N ALA A 290 -35.21 1.07 -6.61
CA ALA A 290 -34.88 2.00 -7.69
C ALA A 290 -36.13 2.43 -8.50
N GLU A 291 -37.03 1.50 -8.81
CA GLU A 291 -38.29 1.80 -9.50
C GLU A 291 -39.19 2.71 -8.64
N ALA A 292 -39.34 2.37 -7.36
CA ALA A 292 -40.14 3.18 -6.43
C ALA A 292 -39.58 4.60 -6.24
N ALA A 293 -38.26 4.78 -6.31
CA ALA A 293 -37.63 6.09 -6.20
C ALA A 293 -37.89 6.99 -7.42
N GLY A 294 -38.15 6.42 -8.61
CA GLY A 294 -38.50 7.17 -9.83
C GLY A 294 -37.43 8.17 -10.31
N ARG A 295 -36.15 7.97 -9.92
CA ARG A 295 -35.02 8.85 -10.26
C ARG A 295 -34.05 8.12 -11.19
N TYR A 296 -33.74 8.71 -12.34
CA TYR A 296 -32.94 8.08 -13.39
C TYR A 296 -31.84 9.01 -13.93
N PRO A 297 -30.71 8.47 -14.43
CA PRO A 297 -30.37 7.03 -14.50
C PRO A 297 -30.02 6.44 -13.12
N VAL A 298 -30.12 5.10 -13.00
CA VAL A 298 -29.70 4.33 -11.82
C VAL A 298 -28.46 3.53 -12.23
N ILE A 299 -27.43 3.53 -11.38
CA ILE A 299 -26.18 2.79 -11.59
C ILE A 299 -26.11 1.69 -10.52
N PHE A 300 -26.00 0.44 -10.97
CA PHE A 300 -25.75 -0.71 -10.11
C PHE A 300 -24.29 -1.12 -10.28
N ALA A 301 -23.57 -1.20 -9.17
CA ALA A 301 -22.24 -1.79 -9.11
C ALA A 301 -22.42 -3.26 -8.71
N ASP A 302 -21.95 -4.16 -9.58
CA ASP A 302 -21.88 -5.62 -9.35
C ASP A 302 -20.52 -5.94 -8.70
#